data_AF-A0A085BHK6-F1
#
_entry.id   AF-A0A085BHK6-F1
#
_cell.length_a   1.000
_cell.length_b   1.000
_cell.length_c   1.000
_cell.angle_alpha   90.00
_cell.angle_beta   90.00
_cell.angle_gamma   90.00
#
_symmetry.space_group_name_H-M   'P 1'
#
loop_
_entity.id
_entity.type
_entity.pdbx_description
1 polymer ?
#
loop_
_entity_poly.entity_id
_entity_poly.type
_entity_poly.pdbx_seq_one_letter_code
_entity_poly.pdbx_strand_id
1 'polypeptide(L)'
;MNMTFNEAFQKYILNQKVVGWGFQRQTKVLLPNGYHAFPSGYFTEYENGYRMIASGSTLHQTDIQEAMILDPEGVPIARDTEDIGPHPY
;
A
#
# COMPACT_ATOMS: atom_id res chain seq x y z
N MET A 1 -0.65 9.29 -9.20
CA MET A 1 -0.34 9.42 -7.76
C MET A 1 0.19 10.83 -7.55
N ASN A 2 -0.36 11.57 -6.59
CA ASN A 2 -0.06 12.99 -6.39
C ASN A 2 1.06 13.25 -5.38
N MET A 3 1.57 12.20 -4.71
CA MET A 3 2.51 12.30 -3.59
C MET A 3 3.44 11.09 -3.61
N THR A 4 4.67 11.25 -3.11
CA THR A 4 5.56 10.11 -2.83
C THR A 4 5.05 9.29 -1.65
N PHE A 5 5.51 8.04 -1.52
CA PHE A 5 5.15 7.20 -0.36
C PHE A 5 5.55 7.85 0.96
N ASN A 6 6.77 8.37 1.06
CA ASN A 6 7.23 9.02 2.28
C ASN A 6 6.38 10.25 2.64
N GLU A 7 6.04 11.10 1.68
CA GLU A 7 5.17 12.26 1.93
C GLU A 7 3.78 11.83 2.43
N ALA A 8 3.18 10.81 1.81
CA ALA A 8 1.89 10.29 2.24
C ALA A 8 1.97 9.63 3.62
N PHE A 9 3.04 8.90 3.91
CA PHE A 9 3.27 8.28 5.21
C PHE A 9 3.38 9.32 6.32
N GLN A 10 4.23 10.34 6.13
CA GLN A 10 4.41 11.42 7.09
C GLN A 10 3.10 12.18 7.34
N LYS A 11 2.28 12.37 6.30
CA LYS A 11 1.05 13.16 6.38
C LYS A 11 -0.14 12.39 6.96
N TYR A 12 -0.30 11.12 6.61
CA TYR A 12 -1.53 10.37 6.85
C TYR A 12 -1.37 9.14 7.74
N ILE A 13 -0.14 8.69 7.99
CA ILE A 13 0.12 7.44 8.74
C ILE A 13 0.88 7.73 10.03
N LEU A 14 1.91 8.57 9.96
CA LEU A 14 2.71 8.92 11.12
C LEU A 14 1.84 9.56 12.22
N ASN A 15 2.05 9.13 13.46
CA ASN A 15 1.31 9.56 14.65
C ASN A 15 -0.20 9.25 14.63
N GLN A 16 -0.69 8.43 13.71
CA GLN A 16 -2.07 7.95 13.75
C GLN A 16 -2.18 6.68 14.59
N LYS A 17 -3.25 6.60 15.38
CA LYS A 17 -3.56 5.39 16.13
C LYS A 17 -4.04 4.29 15.18
N VAL A 18 -3.48 3.08 15.34
CA VAL A 18 -3.99 1.88 14.70
C VAL A 18 -5.32 1.48 15.36
N VAL A 19 -6.36 1.31 14.54
CA VAL A 19 -7.71 0.91 14.98
C VAL A 19 -8.12 -0.47 14.49
N GLY A 20 -7.41 -1.02 13.50
CA GLY A 20 -7.74 -2.32 12.95
C GLY A 20 -6.62 -2.92 12.11
N TRP A 21 -6.81 -4.20 11.79
CA TRP A 21 -6.01 -4.91 10.80
C TRP A 21 -6.91 -5.91 10.09
N GLY A 22 -6.54 -6.30 8.88
CA GLY A 22 -7.33 -7.25 8.12
C GLY A 22 -6.65 -7.70 6.84
N PHE A 23 -7.42 -8.42 6.02
CA PHE A 23 -6.99 -8.88 4.72
C PHE A 23 -7.93 -8.35 3.65
N GLN A 24 -7.36 -7.76 2.61
CA GLN A 24 -8.09 -7.30 1.43
C GLN A 24 -7.80 -8.23 0.26
N ARG A 25 -8.86 -8.86 -0.28
CA ARG A 25 -8.80 -9.51 -1.59
C ARG A 25 -8.59 -8.45 -2.67
N GLN A 26 -7.96 -8.85 -3.76
CA GLN A 26 -7.71 -7.98 -4.91
C GLN A 26 -8.99 -7.30 -5.37
N THR A 27 -8.98 -5.97 -5.30
CA THR A 27 -10.10 -5.11 -5.70
C THR A 27 -9.62 -4.19 -6.80
N LYS A 28 -10.38 -4.08 -7.89
CA LYS A 28 -10.06 -3.17 -9.00
C LYS A 28 -10.52 -1.76 -8.65
N VAL A 29 -9.58 -0.82 -8.67
CA VAL A 29 -9.82 0.61 -8.37
C VAL A 29 -9.43 1.47 -9.56
N LEU A 30 -10.28 2.42 -9.95
CA LEU A 30 -9.97 3.42 -10.97
C LEU A 30 -9.28 4.61 -10.31
N LEU A 31 -8.06 4.91 -10.72
CA LEU A 31 -7.29 6.04 -10.23
C LEU A 31 -7.70 7.34 -10.94
N PRO A 32 -7.45 8.52 -10.33
CA PRO A 32 -7.76 9.82 -10.94
C PRO A 32 -7.08 10.07 -12.30
N ASN A 33 -5.98 9.38 -12.60
CA ASN A 33 -5.28 9.46 -13.87
C ASN A 33 -5.84 8.51 -14.95
N GLY A 34 -6.97 7.84 -14.70
CA GLY A 34 -7.62 6.92 -15.63
C GLY A 34 -7.06 5.50 -15.66
N TYR A 35 -5.99 5.22 -14.90
CA TYR A 35 -5.41 3.88 -14.79
C TYR A 35 -6.08 3.05 -13.71
N HIS A 36 -5.90 1.74 -13.75
CA HIS A 36 -6.40 0.82 -12.72
C HIS A 36 -5.31 0.43 -11.73
N ALA A 37 -5.68 0.35 -10.46
CA ALA A 37 -4.88 -0.27 -9.40
C ALA A 37 -5.62 -1.48 -8.83
N PHE A 38 -4.86 -2.39 -8.23
CA PHE A 38 -5.36 -3.65 -7.70
C PHE A 38 -4.86 -3.93 -6.27
N PRO A 39 -5.15 -3.04 -5.31
CA PRO A 39 -4.69 -3.21 -3.93
C PRO A 39 -5.18 -4.54 -3.33
N SER A 40 -4.24 -5.31 -2.79
CA SER A 40 -4.49 -6.61 -2.16
C SER A 40 -3.42 -6.92 -1.12
N GLY A 41 -3.77 -7.64 -0.06
CA GLY A 41 -2.82 -8.06 0.97
C GLY A 41 -3.34 -7.79 2.37
N TYR A 42 -2.46 -7.96 3.36
CA TYR A 42 -2.76 -7.55 4.72
C TYR A 42 -2.68 -6.03 4.85
N PHE A 43 -3.60 -5.46 5.61
CA PHE A 43 -3.63 -4.03 5.86
C PHE A 43 -3.69 -3.70 7.35
N THR A 44 -3.18 -2.52 7.68
CA THR A 44 -3.40 -1.82 8.94
C THR A 44 -4.33 -0.64 8.68
N GLU A 45 -5.33 -0.46 9.53
CA GLU A 45 -6.28 0.65 9.48
C GLU A 45 -6.00 1.65 10.60
N TYR A 46 -6.03 2.93 10.24
CA TYR A 46 -5.71 4.04 11.11
C TYR A 46 -6.97 4.85 11.44
N GLU A 47 -6.97 5.55 12.58
CA GLU A 47 -8.16 6.25 13.09
C GLU A 47 -8.73 7.33 12.16
N ASN A 48 -7.90 7.84 11.24
CA ASN A 48 -8.31 8.79 10.20
C ASN A 48 -8.95 8.11 8.96
N GLY A 49 -9.15 6.79 8.99
CA GLY A 49 -9.74 5.99 7.92
C GLY A 49 -8.74 5.53 6.86
N TYR A 50 -7.50 6.01 6.88
CA TYR A 50 -6.48 5.58 5.92
C TYR A 50 -6.06 4.15 6.22
N ARG A 51 -5.62 3.44 5.19
CA ARG A 51 -5.11 2.07 5.31
C ARG A 51 -3.75 1.94 4.67
N MET A 52 -2.85 1.19 5.30
CA MET A 52 -1.58 0.80 4.71
C MET A 52 -1.61 -0.68 4.40
N ILE A 53 -1.35 -1.05 3.14
CA ILE A 53 -1.16 -2.42 2.69
C ILE A 53 0.33 -2.67 2.58
N ALA A 54 0.77 -3.83 3.08
CA ALA A 54 2.07 -4.41 2.78
C ALA A 54 1.84 -5.75 2.07
N SER A 55 2.45 -5.92 0.91
CA SER A 55 2.36 -7.11 0.08
C SER A 55 3.73 -7.55 -0.41
N GLY A 56 3.88 -8.86 -0.61
CA GLY A 56 5.04 -9.46 -1.24
C GLY A 56 4.60 -10.36 -2.38
N SER A 57 5.36 -10.39 -3.47
CA SER A 57 5.10 -11.27 -4.61
C SER A 57 6.40 -11.67 -5.28
N THR A 58 6.44 -12.86 -5.90
CA THR A 58 7.57 -13.29 -6.73
C THR A 58 7.17 -13.19 -8.20
N LEU A 59 7.89 -12.40 -8.98
CA LEU A 59 7.70 -12.25 -10.42
C LEU A 59 8.98 -12.67 -11.15
N HIS A 60 8.91 -13.72 -11.96
CA HIS A 60 10.06 -14.23 -12.74
C HIS A 60 11.35 -14.39 -11.90
N GLN A 61 11.26 -15.02 -10.72
CA GLN A 61 12.36 -15.22 -9.76
C GLN A 61 12.87 -13.96 -9.06
N THR A 62 12.23 -12.81 -9.29
CA THR A 62 12.49 -11.58 -8.52
C THR A 62 11.43 -11.47 -7.45
N ASP A 63 11.86 -11.42 -6.19
CA ASP A 63 10.97 -11.12 -5.08
C ASP A 63 10.74 -9.61 -5.05
N ILE A 64 9.48 -9.21 -4.88
CA ILE A 64 9.03 -7.83 -4.89
C ILE A 64 8.32 -7.57 -3.58
N GLN A 65 8.70 -6.52 -2.88
CA GLN A 65 7.93 -5.96 -1.78
C GLN A 65 7.22 -4.70 -2.24
N GLU A 66 5.97 -4.57 -1.83
CA GLU A 66 5.14 -3.42 -2.17
C GLU A 66 4.44 -2.91 -0.91
N ALA A 67 4.41 -1.59 -0.78
CA ALA A 67 3.60 -0.90 0.19
C ALA A 67 2.67 0.08 -0.52
N MET A 68 1.40 0.11 -0.11
CA MET A 68 0.42 1.09 -0.61
C MET A 68 -0.25 1.80 0.55
N ILE A 69 -0.52 3.09 0.38
CA ILE A 69 -1.41 3.85 1.25
C ILE A 69 -2.71 4.10 0.49
N LEU A 70 -3.81 3.66 1.08
CA LEU A 70 -5.17 3.88 0.63
C LEU A 70 -5.78 5.05 1.41
N ASP A 71 -6.55 5.89 0.73
CA ASP A 71 -7.46 6.83 1.38
C ASP A 71 -8.66 6.11 2.03
N PRO A 72 -9.52 6.83 2.80
CA PRO A 72 -10.70 6.24 3.43
C PRO A 72 -11.67 5.56 2.46
N GLU A 73 -11.71 6.01 1.20
CA GLU A 73 -12.51 5.42 0.12
C GLU A 73 -11.87 4.16 -0.49
N GLY A 74 -10.65 3.81 -0.08
CA GLY A 74 -9.91 2.65 -0.57
C GLY A 74 -9.17 2.87 -1.89
N VAL A 75 -8.92 4.13 -2.26
CA VAL A 75 -8.16 4.50 -3.45
C VAL A 75 -6.68 4.66 -3.10
N PRO A 76 -5.76 4.00 -3.83
CA PRO A 76 -4.32 4.21 -3.63
C PRO A 76 -3.90 5.66 -3.92
N ILE A 77 -3.33 6.31 -2.92
CA ILE A 77 -2.81 7.68 -3.04
C ILE A 77 -1.29 7.72 -3.16
N ALA A 78 -0.61 6.70 -2.62
CA ALA A 78 0.81 6.51 -2.73
C ALA A 78 1.17 5.01 -2.71
N ARG A 79 2.28 4.69 -3.36
CA ARG A 79 2.81 3.33 -3.51
C ARG A 79 4.33 3.39 -3.48
N ASP A 80 4.93 2.40 -2.83
CA ASP A 80 6.34 2.10 -2.93
C ASP A 80 6.53 0.65 -3.35
N THR A 81 7.57 0.35 -4.11
CA THR A 81 7.85 -1.00 -4.60
C THR A 81 9.34 -1.19 -4.75
N GLU A 82 9.85 -2.24 -4.11
CA GLU A 82 11.26 -2.58 -4.05
C GLU A 82 11.47 -4.02 -4.54
N ASP A 83 12.44 -4.19 -5.43
CA ASP A 83 12.96 -5.51 -5.80
C ASP A 83 13.89 -5.96 -4.67
N ILE A 84 13.56 -7.07 -4.01
CA ILE A 84 14.38 -7.62 -2.94
C ILE A 84 15.22 -8.76 -3.49
N GLY A 85 16.54 -8.58 -3.46
CA GLY A 85 17.50 -9.66 -3.73
C GLY A 85 17.50 -10.69 -2.60
N PRO A 86 18.03 -11.90 -2.84
CA PRO A 86 18.17 -12.90 -1.79
C PRO A 86 18.98 -12.31 -0.62
N HIS A 87 18.43 -12.38 0.59
CA HIS A 87 19.17 -11.99 1.79
C HIS A 87 20.38 -12.93 1.92
N PRO A 88 21.63 -12.43 1.96
CA PRO A 88 22.77 -13.27 2.25
C PRO A 88 22.60 -13.73 3.71
N TYR A 89 22.37 -15.03 3.91
CA TYR A 89 22.44 -15.66 5.23
C TYR A 89 23.90 -15.81 5.66
#